data_AF-A0A495JVA4-F1
#
_entry.id   AF-A0A495JVA4-F1
#
_cell.length_a   1.000
_cell.length_b   1.000
_cell.length_c   1.000
_cell.angle_alpha   90.00
_cell.angle_beta   90.00
_cell.angle_gamma   90.00
#
_symmetry.space_group_name_H-M   'P 1'
#
loop_
_entity.id
_entity.type
_entity.pdbx_description
1 polymer ?
#
loop_
_entity_poly.entity_id
_entity_poly.type
_entity_poly.pdbx_seq_one_letter_code
_entity_poly.pdbx_strand_id
1 'polypeptide(L)'
;MARFQFGGGIADWTFAAIDNVDGEDEIVGLAGGVVVTFWNAETGGAQLTDLLDSDGTTPIVSVVSSLGGDGRGVGQIPTFFGPDGLDRLWAQGDDGPRVLMSAVGIGSVDDLDGRFVTTELYIEQGTVLVGASAGVPTPVSVGSDGQVLTADSAQPSGVRWTSPAGTNGNVLYWSGSDYVPTGLKAAVDPEVPRIFIGPVDPASVTGVVLSPIDWHDTWIGT
;
A
#
# COMPACT_ATOMS: atom_id res chain seq x y z
N MET A 1 -12.03 11.86 6.87
CA MET A 1 -11.44 12.89 5.99
C MET A 1 -10.50 13.70 6.86
N ALA A 2 -9.19 13.59 6.63
CA ALA A 2 -8.21 14.20 7.54
C ALA A 2 -8.38 15.72 7.64
N ARG A 3 -8.13 16.25 8.84
CA ARG A 3 -7.81 17.67 9.02
C ARG A 3 -6.36 17.90 8.66
N PHE A 4 -6.11 18.99 7.95
CA PHE A 4 -4.76 19.41 7.57
C PHE A 4 -4.22 20.42 8.59
N GLN A 5 -2.90 20.39 8.81
CA GLN A 5 -2.22 21.32 9.72
C GLN A 5 -1.71 22.54 8.95
N PHE A 6 -1.91 23.72 9.52
CA PHE A 6 -1.59 25.03 8.97
C PHE A 6 -0.77 25.86 9.97
N GLY A 7 -0.07 26.90 9.49
CA GLY A 7 0.74 27.79 10.33
C GLY A 7 2.05 27.18 10.84
N GLY A 8 2.84 27.97 11.56
CA GLY A 8 4.13 27.57 12.13
C GLY A 8 5.30 27.44 11.15
N GLY A 9 5.06 27.52 9.84
CA GLY A 9 6.11 27.50 8.82
C GLY A 9 6.93 28.79 8.78
N ILE A 10 8.04 28.77 8.03
CA ILE A 10 8.97 29.91 7.93
C ILE A 10 8.33 31.17 7.32
N ALA A 11 7.25 31.02 6.54
CA ALA A 11 6.51 32.10 5.89
C ALA A 11 5.30 32.60 6.69
N ASP A 12 4.92 31.93 7.78
CA ASP A 12 3.64 32.17 8.47
C ASP A 12 3.79 33.26 9.55
N TRP A 13 3.79 34.52 9.12
CA TRP A 13 3.92 35.70 9.99
C TRP A 13 2.87 36.78 9.67
N THR A 14 2.43 37.51 10.70
CA THR A 14 1.59 38.70 10.59
C THR A 14 2.43 39.98 10.67
N PHE A 15 2.09 40.94 9.81
CA PHE A 15 2.77 42.22 9.68
C PHE A 15 1.76 43.37 9.83
N ALA A 16 2.24 44.54 10.26
CA ALA A 16 1.49 45.78 10.26
C ALA A 16 2.38 46.93 9.79
N ALA A 17 1.76 48.04 9.39
CA ALA A 17 2.44 49.33 9.35
C ALA A 17 2.74 49.77 10.80
N ILE A 18 3.96 50.22 11.05
CA ILE A 18 4.42 50.73 12.35
C ILE A 18 4.96 52.14 12.15
N ASP A 19 4.36 53.08 12.86
CA ASP A 19 4.72 54.50 12.80
C ASP A 19 5.86 54.84 13.77
N ASN A 20 6.57 55.93 13.48
CA ASN A 20 7.66 56.50 14.28
C ASN A 20 8.84 55.52 14.53
N VAL A 21 9.13 54.64 13.56
CA VAL A 21 10.28 53.73 13.59
C VAL A 21 11.50 54.44 13.02
N ASP A 22 12.50 54.70 13.87
CA ASP A 22 13.74 55.46 13.57
C ASP A 22 13.54 56.85 12.93
N GLY A 23 12.31 57.40 12.99
CA GLY A 23 11.92 58.70 12.45
C GLY A 23 11.08 58.65 11.17
N GLU A 24 10.80 57.46 10.65
CA GLU A 24 9.89 57.22 9.51
C GLU A 24 8.54 56.65 10.01
N ASP A 25 7.48 56.86 9.22
CA ASP A 25 6.13 56.31 9.46
C ASP A 25 5.78 55.22 8.42
N GLU A 26 4.69 54.47 8.65
CA GLU A 26 4.19 53.42 7.74
C GLU A 26 5.18 52.27 7.41
N ILE A 27 6.20 52.02 8.26
CA ILE A 27 7.17 50.94 8.04
C ILE A 27 6.52 49.57 8.29
N VAL A 28 6.64 48.65 7.32
CA VAL A 28 6.18 47.25 7.49
C VAL A 28 7.03 46.52 8.52
N GLY A 29 6.45 46.20 9.67
CA GLY A 29 7.09 45.47 10.77
C GLY A 29 6.29 44.25 11.23
N LEU A 30 6.92 43.41 12.06
CA LEU A 30 6.30 42.23 12.66
C LEU A 30 5.26 42.62 13.71
N ALA A 31 4.04 42.08 13.60
CA ALA A 31 2.93 42.42 14.48
C ALA A 31 2.44 41.18 15.23
N GLY A 32 2.75 41.09 16.53
CA GLY A 32 2.25 40.04 17.42
C GLY A 32 0.88 40.38 18.01
N GLY A 33 0.08 39.37 18.34
CA GLY A 33 -1.26 39.54 18.90
C GLY A 33 -2.38 39.78 17.87
N VAL A 34 -2.05 39.76 16.57
CA VAL A 34 -3.00 39.90 15.45
C VAL A 34 -3.95 38.71 15.43
N VAL A 35 -5.26 38.96 15.25
CA VAL A 35 -6.28 37.93 15.18
C VAL A 35 -6.46 37.47 13.74
N VAL A 36 -5.91 36.29 13.42
CA VAL A 36 -6.04 35.68 12.10
C VAL A 36 -7.34 34.89 12.02
N THR A 37 -8.27 35.37 11.19
CA THR A 37 -9.49 34.64 10.80
C THR A 37 -9.28 33.93 9.47
N PHE A 38 -10.07 32.89 9.19
CA PHE A 38 -9.86 32.03 8.01
C PHE A 38 -11.16 31.85 7.23
N TRP A 39 -11.08 31.80 5.90
CA TRP A 39 -12.23 31.93 5.01
C TRP A 39 -12.17 30.96 3.83
N ASN A 40 -13.34 30.59 3.29
CA ASN A 40 -13.42 29.73 2.10
C ASN A 40 -13.22 30.48 0.76
N ALA A 41 -13.08 31.81 0.78
CA ALA A 41 -12.86 32.64 -0.40
C ALA A 41 -12.08 33.94 -0.10
N GLU A 42 -11.29 34.37 -1.09
CA GLU A 42 -10.52 35.62 -1.11
C GLU A 42 -11.40 36.88 -0.95
N THR A 43 -12.66 36.82 -1.38
CA THR A 43 -13.62 37.92 -1.27
C THR A 43 -15.02 37.37 -1.04
N GLY A 44 -15.76 37.95 -0.11
CA GLY A 44 -17.05 37.43 0.35
C GLY A 44 -16.89 36.10 1.08
N GLY A 45 -17.58 35.06 0.61
CA GLY A 45 -17.52 33.72 1.21
C GLY A 45 -18.09 33.64 2.63
N ALA A 46 -17.64 32.64 3.38
CA ALA A 46 -17.96 32.40 4.79
C ALA A 46 -16.68 32.13 5.59
N GLN A 47 -16.68 32.54 6.86
CA GLN A 47 -15.60 32.25 7.79
C GLN A 47 -15.61 30.74 8.14
N LEU A 48 -14.44 30.14 8.16
CA LEU A 48 -14.20 28.79 8.64
C LEU A 48 -14.10 28.85 10.17
N THR A 49 -15.16 28.44 10.86
CA THR A 49 -15.23 28.37 12.32
C THR A 49 -15.04 26.94 12.86
N ASP A 50 -14.74 25.99 11.98
CA ASP A 50 -14.43 24.60 12.31
C ASP A 50 -12.91 24.39 12.24
N LEU A 51 -12.23 24.88 13.26
CA LEU A 51 -10.77 24.84 13.40
C LEU A 51 -10.43 24.25 14.78
N LEU A 52 -9.24 23.68 14.92
CA LEU A 52 -8.73 23.17 16.20
C LEU A 52 -7.37 23.81 16.55
N ASP A 53 -7.06 23.83 17.83
CA ASP A 53 -5.75 24.22 18.39
C ASP A 53 -4.55 23.42 17.84
N SER A 54 -3.34 23.74 18.29
CA SER A 54 -2.09 23.08 17.88
C SER A 54 -2.09 21.56 18.11
N ASP A 55 -2.91 21.11 19.05
CA ASP A 55 -2.94 19.75 19.57
C ASP A 55 -4.07 18.94 18.92
N GLY A 56 -4.94 19.59 18.12
CA GLY A 56 -6.06 18.97 17.42
C GLY A 56 -7.24 18.59 18.33
N THR A 57 -7.45 19.33 19.44
CA THR A 57 -8.44 18.97 20.47
C THR A 57 -9.42 20.08 20.84
N THR A 58 -8.96 21.33 21.00
CA THR A 58 -9.84 22.44 21.40
C THR A 58 -10.39 23.18 20.18
N PRO A 59 -11.71 23.33 20.01
CA PRO A 59 -12.29 24.15 18.95
C PRO A 59 -11.91 25.62 19.06
N ILE A 60 -11.47 26.21 17.96
CA ILE A 60 -11.15 27.64 17.81
C ILE A 60 -11.84 28.22 16.57
N VAL A 61 -11.94 29.55 16.48
CA VAL A 61 -12.56 30.27 15.33
C VAL A 61 -11.61 31.26 14.65
N SER A 62 -10.43 31.43 15.23
CA SER A 62 -9.32 32.27 14.79
C SER A 62 -8.04 31.81 15.49
N VAL A 63 -6.89 32.24 15.00
CA VAL A 63 -5.57 32.02 15.61
C VAL A 63 -4.94 33.37 15.91
N VAL A 64 -4.35 33.53 17.09
CA VAL A 64 -3.65 34.76 17.47
C VAL A 64 -2.16 34.60 17.21
N SER A 65 -1.53 35.56 16.53
CA SER A 65 -0.08 35.52 16.27
C SER A 65 0.73 35.75 17.55
N SER A 66 1.92 35.15 17.66
CA SER A 66 2.69 35.17 18.90
C SER A 66 3.15 36.58 19.30
N LEU A 67 3.14 36.84 20.62
CA LEU A 67 3.74 38.02 21.24
C LEU A 67 5.24 37.83 21.57
N GLY A 68 5.88 36.76 21.09
CA GLY A 68 7.30 36.45 21.32
C GLY A 68 7.61 35.78 22.68
N GLY A 69 6.59 35.51 23.50
CA GLY A 69 6.74 34.96 24.86
C GLY A 69 6.56 33.44 25.00
N ASP A 70 6.15 32.76 23.92
CA ASP A 70 5.79 31.33 23.89
C ASP A 70 6.90 30.44 23.25
N GLY A 71 8.07 31.01 22.97
CA GLY A 71 9.15 30.36 22.23
C GLY A 71 9.06 30.53 20.70
N ARG A 72 8.03 31.20 20.17
CA ARG A 72 7.94 31.65 18.77
C ARG A 72 8.42 33.10 18.62
N GLY A 73 8.60 33.55 17.38
CA GLY A 73 8.90 34.95 17.09
C GLY A 73 7.66 35.86 17.20
N VAL A 74 7.86 37.16 17.46
CA VAL A 74 6.78 38.15 17.45
C VAL A 74 6.11 38.16 16.07
N GLY A 75 4.80 38.01 16.02
CA GLY A 75 4.02 37.92 14.78
C GLY A 75 4.04 36.55 14.10
N GLN A 76 4.79 35.56 14.58
CA GLN A 76 4.72 34.21 14.02
C GLN A 76 3.35 33.59 14.32
N ILE A 77 2.69 33.05 13.30
CA ILE A 77 1.38 32.39 13.42
C ILE A 77 1.59 30.98 13.99
N PRO A 78 0.98 30.60 15.12
CA PRO A 78 1.03 29.24 15.66
C PRO A 78 0.48 28.17 14.70
N THR A 79 0.88 26.92 14.94
CA THR A 79 0.30 25.75 14.27
C THR A 79 -1.14 25.52 14.72
N PHE A 80 -2.03 25.20 13.79
CA PHE A 80 -3.44 24.87 14.04
C PHE A 80 -3.95 23.84 13.02
N PHE A 81 -5.14 23.26 13.25
CA PHE A 81 -5.80 22.40 12.26
C PHE A 81 -7.01 23.08 11.62
N GLY A 82 -7.13 22.95 10.31
CA GLY A 82 -8.29 23.40 9.53
C GLY A 82 -9.47 22.43 9.56
N PRO A 83 -10.53 22.70 8.78
CA PRO A 83 -11.66 21.79 8.62
C PRO A 83 -11.27 20.48 7.92
N ASP A 84 -12.11 19.45 8.06
CA ASP A 84 -11.96 18.16 7.38
C ASP A 84 -11.82 18.33 5.85
N GLY A 85 -10.80 17.71 5.25
CA GLY A 85 -10.63 17.60 3.80
C GLY A 85 -10.16 18.87 3.07
N LEU A 86 -9.84 19.96 3.78
CA LEU A 86 -9.45 21.23 3.16
C LEU A 86 -7.92 21.49 3.25
N ASP A 87 -7.22 21.47 2.11
CA ASP A 87 -5.75 21.67 2.03
C ASP A 87 -5.33 23.15 1.99
N ARG A 88 -6.27 24.07 1.76
CA ARG A 88 -6.06 25.50 1.53
C ARG A 88 -7.18 26.36 2.08
N LEU A 89 -6.83 27.51 2.62
CA LEU A 89 -7.79 28.46 3.20
C LEU A 89 -7.28 29.91 3.07
N TRP A 90 -8.19 30.87 3.14
CA TRP A 90 -7.86 32.29 3.01
C TRP A 90 -7.70 32.92 4.39
N ALA A 91 -6.46 33.19 4.79
CA ALA A 91 -6.12 33.81 6.06
C ALA A 91 -6.27 35.34 5.99
N GLN A 92 -6.84 35.94 7.04
CA GLN A 92 -7.06 37.37 7.18
C GLN A 92 -6.61 37.81 8.58
N GLY A 93 -5.51 38.55 8.69
CA GLY A 93 -5.07 39.16 9.94
C GLY A 93 -5.82 40.46 10.21
N ASP A 94 -6.62 40.50 11.27
CA ASP A 94 -7.52 41.62 11.62
C ASP A 94 -8.33 42.08 10.38
N ASP A 95 -8.44 43.40 10.13
CA ASP A 95 -9.12 43.97 8.95
C ASP A 95 -8.23 43.96 7.66
N GLY A 96 -7.10 43.25 7.68
CA GLY A 96 -6.16 43.16 6.56
C GLY A 96 -6.69 42.40 5.33
N PRO A 97 -5.91 42.34 4.24
CA PRO A 97 -6.27 41.58 3.03
C PRO A 97 -6.25 40.07 3.31
N ARG A 98 -7.03 39.31 2.52
CA ARG A 98 -6.99 37.85 2.54
C ARG A 98 -5.84 37.32 1.69
N VAL A 99 -5.10 36.37 2.24
CA VAL A 99 -3.99 35.68 1.56
C VAL A 99 -4.19 34.17 1.60
N LEU A 100 -3.81 33.47 0.53
CA LEU A 100 -3.97 32.03 0.43
C LEU A 100 -2.90 31.31 1.27
N MET A 101 -3.32 30.65 2.35
CA MET A 101 -2.49 29.75 3.14
C MET A 101 -2.72 28.31 2.68
N SER A 102 -1.64 27.52 2.60
CA SER A 102 -1.68 26.09 2.25
C SER A 102 -1.21 25.26 3.44
N ALA A 103 -1.67 24.01 3.53
CA ALA A 103 -1.28 23.09 4.59
C ALA A 103 0.23 22.78 4.60
N VAL A 104 0.80 22.63 5.79
CA VAL A 104 2.22 22.34 6.02
C VAL A 104 2.48 20.83 6.22
N GLY A 105 1.43 20.04 6.45
CA GLY A 105 1.48 18.58 6.59
C GLY A 105 0.35 17.88 5.83
N ILE A 106 0.52 16.58 5.55
CA ILE A 106 -0.35 15.78 4.67
C ILE A 106 -1.67 15.29 5.32
N GLY A 107 -2.08 15.88 6.45
CA GLY A 107 -3.12 15.33 7.32
C GLY A 107 -2.65 14.10 8.10
N SER A 108 -3.55 13.41 8.82
CA SER A 108 -3.19 12.08 9.35
C SER A 108 -3.09 11.07 8.21
N VAL A 109 -2.04 10.24 8.26
CA VAL A 109 -1.82 9.14 7.32
C VAL A 109 -2.89 8.05 7.40
N ASP A 110 -3.65 8.00 8.50
CA ASP A 110 -4.76 7.07 8.71
C ASP A 110 -5.94 7.30 7.73
N ASP A 111 -6.04 8.50 7.16
CA ASP A 111 -7.16 8.92 6.29
C ASP A 111 -6.83 8.87 4.79
N LEU A 112 -5.64 8.38 4.42
CA LEU A 112 -5.23 8.23 3.00
C LEU A 112 -5.83 6.95 2.35
N ASP A 113 -7.17 6.86 2.35
CA ASP A 113 -7.99 5.81 1.70
C ASP A 113 -7.59 4.35 2.04
N GLY A 114 -7.00 4.12 3.22
CA GLY A 114 -6.41 2.82 3.58
C GLY A 114 -5.27 2.35 2.66
N ARG A 115 -4.72 3.26 1.84
CA ARG A 115 -3.70 2.99 0.82
C ARG A 115 -2.26 2.98 1.36
N PHE A 116 -2.08 3.38 2.62
CA PHE A 116 -0.81 3.34 3.33
C PHE A 116 -0.88 2.25 4.40
N VAL A 117 -0.08 1.20 4.23
CA VAL A 117 0.18 0.23 5.29
C VAL A 117 1.03 0.95 6.33
N THR A 118 0.43 1.30 7.47
CA THR A 118 1.12 1.98 8.56
C THR A 118 2.14 1.06 9.24
N THR A 119 3.11 1.67 9.93
CA THR A 119 4.17 0.95 10.66
C THR A 119 3.67 0.10 11.84
N GLU A 120 2.38 0.16 12.17
CA GLU A 120 1.75 -0.73 13.16
C GLU A 120 1.42 -2.13 12.61
N LEU A 121 1.69 -2.41 11.33
CA LEU A 121 1.60 -3.77 10.78
C LEU A 121 2.73 -4.69 11.28
N TYR A 122 2.76 -4.92 12.59
CA TYR A 122 3.62 -5.88 13.28
C TYR A 122 3.06 -7.31 13.12
N ILE A 123 2.95 -7.75 11.87
CA ILE A 123 2.51 -9.11 11.51
C ILE A 123 3.59 -10.15 11.86
N GLU A 124 3.15 -11.36 12.18
CA GLU A 124 4.02 -12.50 12.45
C GLU A 124 4.89 -12.83 11.23
N GLN A 125 6.11 -13.35 11.46
CA GLN A 125 7.09 -13.63 10.41
C GLN A 125 6.50 -14.48 9.28
N GLY A 126 6.55 -13.97 8.04
CA GLY A 126 6.07 -14.66 6.84
C GLY A 126 4.56 -14.56 6.57
N THR A 127 3.83 -13.77 7.36
CA THR A 127 2.41 -13.45 7.10
C THR A 127 2.23 -12.67 5.79
N VAL A 128 1.14 -12.96 5.07
CA VAL A 128 0.74 -12.28 3.83
C VAL A 128 -0.60 -11.57 4.06
N LEU A 129 -0.72 -10.30 3.66
CA LEU A 129 -2.01 -9.62 3.59
C LEU A 129 -2.71 -9.90 2.26
N VAL A 130 -4.01 -10.23 2.30
CA VAL A 130 -4.86 -10.44 1.11
C VAL A 130 -6.16 -9.64 1.18
N GLY A 131 -6.64 -9.17 0.03
CA GLY A 131 -7.90 -8.44 -0.08
C GLY A 131 -9.11 -9.36 -0.06
N ALA A 132 -9.61 -9.71 1.13
CA ALA A 132 -10.84 -10.48 1.30
C ALA A 132 -12.11 -9.65 1.06
N SER A 133 -12.07 -8.36 1.42
CA SER A 133 -13.16 -7.40 1.22
C SER A 133 -12.60 -5.99 0.97
N ALA A 134 -13.45 -5.09 0.49
CA ALA A 134 -13.04 -3.71 0.21
C ALA A 134 -12.65 -2.98 1.52
N GLY A 135 -11.45 -2.38 1.54
CA GLY A 135 -10.94 -1.60 2.67
C GLY A 135 -10.41 -2.40 3.86
N VAL A 136 -10.55 -3.73 3.89
CA VAL A 136 -10.09 -4.57 5.02
C VAL A 136 -9.16 -5.69 4.53
N PRO A 137 -7.83 -5.51 4.62
CA PRO A 137 -6.89 -6.60 4.34
C PRO A 137 -7.00 -7.67 5.42
N THR A 138 -7.05 -8.93 5.01
CA THR A 138 -7.03 -10.09 5.91
C THR A 138 -5.61 -10.65 6.01
N PRO A 139 -5.05 -10.81 7.22
CA PRO A 139 -3.77 -11.48 7.39
C PRO A 139 -3.93 -13.00 7.24
N VAL A 140 -2.98 -13.60 6.53
CA VAL A 140 -2.81 -15.05 6.38
C VAL A 140 -1.41 -15.38 6.89
N SER A 141 -1.32 -15.98 8.08
CA SER A 141 -0.05 -16.41 8.68
C SER A 141 0.73 -17.35 7.74
N VAL A 142 2.03 -17.48 7.96
CA VAL A 142 2.91 -18.33 7.15
C VAL A 142 2.46 -19.80 7.16
N GLY A 143 2.57 -20.48 6.02
CA GLY A 143 2.31 -21.91 5.89
C GLY A 143 3.47 -22.76 6.42
N SER A 144 3.29 -24.08 6.41
CA SER A 144 4.38 -25.02 6.66
C SER A 144 5.37 -25.07 5.47
N ASP A 145 6.62 -25.44 5.74
CA ASP A 145 7.64 -25.60 4.70
C ASP A 145 7.16 -26.49 3.54
N GLY A 146 7.47 -26.06 2.32
CA GLY A 146 7.09 -26.74 1.08
C GLY A 146 5.63 -26.52 0.64
N GLN A 147 4.79 -25.79 1.40
CA GLN A 147 3.46 -25.40 0.94
C GLN A 147 3.50 -24.23 -0.05
N VAL A 148 2.46 -24.11 -0.88
CA VAL A 148 2.23 -23.00 -1.80
C VAL A 148 0.89 -22.31 -1.50
N LEU A 149 0.88 -20.98 -1.57
CA LEU A 149 -0.34 -20.19 -1.46
C LEU A 149 -1.14 -20.32 -2.76
N THR A 150 -2.33 -20.91 -2.67
CA THR A 150 -3.18 -21.23 -3.81
C THR A 150 -4.52 -20.53 -3.67
N ALA A 151 -5.05 -19.99 -4.77
CA ALA A 151 -6.38 -19.40 -4.82
C ALA A 151 -7.45 -20.46 -4.48
N ASP A 152 -8.31 -20.14 -3.52
CA ASP A 152 -9.40 -21.00 -3.05
C ASP A 152 -10.58 -20.12 -2.66
N SER A 153 -11.54 -19.99 -3.58
CA SER A 153 -12.76 -19.20 -3.40
C SER A 153 -13.75 -19.78 -2.38
N ALA A 154 -13.45 -20.94 -1.77
CA ALA A 154 -14.17 -21.44 -0.61
C ALA A 154 -13.63 -20.87 0.73
N GLN A 155 -12.44 -20.25 0.75
CA GLN A 155 -11.93 -19.56 1.94
C GLN A 155 -12.46 -18.12 2.02
N PRO A 156 -12.75 -17.59 3.23
CA PRO A 156 -13.04 -16.17 3.43
C PRO A 156 -11.91 -15.23 2.94
N SER A 157 -10.66 -15.70 2.97
CA SER A 157 -9.46 -15.01 2.46
C SER A 157 -9.26 -15.11 0.94
N GLY A 158 -10.06 -15.93 0.23
CA GLY A 158 -9.86 -16.25 -1.19
C GLY A 158 -8.61 -17.09 -1.51
N VAL A 159 -7.79 -17.45 -0.52
CA VAL A 159 -6.55 -18.22 -0.66
C VAL A 159 -6.34 -19.19 0.51
N ARG A 160 -5.65 -20.31 0.26
CA ARG A 160 -5.13 -21.21 1.30
C ARG A 160 -3.68 -21.62 1.04
N TRP A 161 -2.94 -21.92 2.09
CA TRP A 161 -1.74 -22.76 1.97
C TRP A 161 -2.14 -24.21 1.69
N THR A 162 -1.42 -24.87 0.80
CA THR A 162 -1.63 -26.29 0.44
C THR A 162 -0.32 -26.92 0.03
N SER A 163 -0.20 -28.24 0.12
CA SER A 163 0.83 -28.96 -0.61
C SER A 163 0.72 -28.64 -2.11
N PRO A 164 1.83 -28.47 -2.84
CA PRO A 164 1.82 -28.31 -4.28
C PRO A 164 1.09 -29.47 -4.95
N ALA A 165 0.36 -29.18 -6.04
CA ALA A 165 -0.18 -30.23 -6.88
C ALA A 165 0.98 -31.02 -7.48
N GLY A 166 1.18 -32.26 -7.03
CA GLY A 166 2.20 -33.14 -7.57
C GLY A 166 1.98 -33.30 -9.07
N THR A 167 3.06 -33.16 -9.86
CA THR A 167 2.99 -33.46 -11.28
C THR A 167 2.78 -34.96 -11.47
N ASN A 168 1.51 -35.32 -11.60
CA ASN A 168 1.03 -36.37 -12.50
C ASN A 168 1.03 -35.89 -13.98
N GLY A 169 1.47 -34.65 -14.23
CA GLY A 169 2.32 -34.39 -15.40
C GLY A 169 3.51 -35.36 -15.34
N ASN A 170 3.77 -36.06 -16.44
CA ASN A 170 3.83 -37.58 -16.45
C ASN A 170 6.29 -39.35 -16.71
N VAL A 171 6.53 -40.68 -16.34
CA VAL A 171 7.39 -41.68 -17.01
C VAL A 171 6.66 -42.99 -17.50
N LEU A 172 6.22 -43.05 -18.77
CA LEU A 172 5.80 -44.26 -19.53
C LEU A 172 7.04 -45.05 -19.98
N TYR A 173 7.53 -46.00 -19.18
CA TYR A 173 8.56 -46.91 -19.66
C TYR A 173 7.97 -47.94 -20.65
N TRP A 174 8.54 -48.01 -21.86
CA TRP A 174 8.23 -49.01 -22.88
C TRP A 174 9.44 -49.94 -23.03
N SER A 175 9.27 -51.22 -22.70
CA SER A 175 10.16 -52.31 -23.10
C SER A 175 9.51 -53.09 -24.25
N GLY A 176 10.30 -53.55 -25.22
CA GLY A 176 9.78 -54.09 -26.48
C GLY A 176 8.80 -55.27 -26.34
N SER A 177 7.84 -55.34 -27.27
CA SER A 177 6.84 -56.41 -27.48
C SER A 177 5.73 -56.60 -26.43
N ASP A 178 4.51 -56.57 -26.93
CA ASP A 178 3.40 -57.47 -26.57
C ASP A 178 2.58 -57.25 -25.28
N TYR A 179 2.42 -55.99 -24.85
CA TYR A 179 1.09 -55.56 -24.36
C TYR A 179 0.78 -54.09 -24.68
N VAL A 180 -0.20 -53.84 -25.56
CA VAL A 180 -0.78 -52.51 -25.79
C VAL A 180 -2.15 -52.47 -25.09
N PRO A 181 -2.33 -51.69 -24.00
CA PRO A 181 -3.62 -51.54 -23.36
C PRO A 181 -4.66 -50.95 -24.32
N THR A 182 -5.86 -51.55 -24.36
CA THR A 182 -6.95 -51.15 -25.27
C THR A 182 -7.42 -49.72 -24.97
N GLY A 183 -6.85 -48.76 -25.70
CA GLY A 183 -7.11 -47.33 -25.54
C GLY A 183 -5.93 -46.46 -25.98
N LEU A 184 -4.69 -46.96 -25.89
CA LEU A 184 -3.50 -46.22 -26.28
C LEU A 184 -3.20 -46.41 -27.78
N LYS A 185 -3.39 -45.36 -28.58
CA LYS A 185 -2.96 -45.34 -29.99
C LYS A 185 -1.46 -45.07 -30.11
N ALA A 186 -0.65 -46.12 -29.92
CA ALA A 186 0.75 -46.10 -30.32
C ALA A 186 0.84 -45.96 -31.85
N ALA A 187 1.24 -44.78 -32.33
CA ALA A 187 1.61 -44.58 -33.72
C ALA A 187 3.01 -45.18 -33.94
N VAL A 188 3.05 -46.46 -34.30
CA VAL A 188 4.32 -47.16 -34.60
C VAL A 188 4.79 -46.72 -35.98
N ASP A 189 5.75 -45.80 -36.01
CA ASP A 189 6.60 -45.58 -37.18
C ASP A 189 7.61 -46.75 -37.26
N PRO A 190 7.61 -47.55 -38.34
CA PRO A 190 8.48 -48.72 -38.44
C PRO A 190 9.96 -48.37 -38.66
N GLU A 191 10.31 -47.14 -39.04
CA GLU A 191 11.70 -46.76 -39.36
C GLU A 191 12.44 -46.12 -38.18
N VAL A 192 11.75 -45.61 -37.15
CA VAL A 192 12.41 -44.97 -35.97
C VAL A 192 11.71 -45.29 -34.64
N PRO A 193 12.13 -46.33 -33.89
CA PRO A 193 11.56 -46.62 -32.57
C PRO A 193 11.98 -45.56 -31.54
N ARG A 194 11.02 -44.73 -31.10
CA ARG A 194 11.20 -43.77 -30.00
C ARG A 194 10.09 -43.86 -28.97
N ILE A 195 10.50 -43.84 -27.71
CA ILE A 195 9.62 -43.89 -26.55
C ILE A 195 9.46 -42.48 -25.99
N PHE A 196 8.22 -42.01 -25.83
CA PHE A 196 7.92 -40.82 -25.03
C PHE A 196 7.44 -41.25 -23.66
N ILE A 197 8.33 -41.08 -22.69
CA ILE A 197 8.19 -41.56 -21.33
C ILE A 197 7.26 -40.57 -20.60
N GLY A 198 5.94 -40.81 -20.70
CA GLY A 198 4.82 -39.99 -20.18
C GLY A 198 4.34 -40.31 -18.75
N PRO A 199 4.34 -39.34 -17.84
CA PRO A 199 4.16 -39.80 -15.94
C PRO A 199 3.01 -40.31 -15.04
N VAL A 200 3.46 -40.90 -13.93
CA VAL A 200 2.71 -41.66 -12.91
C VAL A 200 3.36 -41.52 -11.52
N ASP A 201 2.56 -41.70 -10.47
CA ASP A 201 2.92 -41.56 -9.05
C ASP A 201 3.91 -42.65 -8.58
N PRO A 202 5.06 -42.30 -7.97
CA PRO A 202 6.09 -43.26 -7.53
C PRO A 202 5.63 -44.24 -6.43
N ALA A 203 4.54 -43.95 -5.70
CA ALA A 203 3.99 -44.88 -4.70
C ALA A 203 3.47 -46.20 -5.32
N SER A 204 3.32 -46.25 -6.65
CA SER A 204 2.82 -47.41 -7.40
C SER A 204 3.90 -48.37 -7.92
N VAL A 205 5.18 -47.99 -7.89
CA VAL A 205 6.26 -48.73 -8.57
C VAL A 205 7.04 -49.62 -7.59
N THR A 206 6.58 -50.86 -7.40
CA THR A 206 7.23 -51.85 -6.52
C THR A 206 8.45 -52.57 -7.13
N GLY A 207 8.81 -52.28 -8.38
CA GLY A 207 10.06 -52.73 -9.00
C GLY A 207 10.10 -52.50 -10.51
N VAL A 208 11.30 -52.25 -11.06
CA VAL A 208 11.53 -52.20 -12.51
C VAL A 208 12.24 -53.49 -12.93
N VAL A 209 11.49 -54.42 -13.52
CA VAL A 209 12.04 -55.67 -14.06
C VAL A 209 12.39 -55.47 -15.53
N LEU A 210 13.67 -55.29 -15.82
CA LEU A 210 14.20 -55.41 -17.17
C LEU A 210 14.50 -56.89 -17.42
N SER A 211 13.71 -57.56 -18.26
CA SER A 211 14.06 -58.89 -18.76
C SER A 211 15.29 -58.80 -19.66
N PRO A 212 16.12 -59.86 -19.76
CA PRO A 212 17.15 -59.95 -20.78
C PRO A 212 16.56 -59.73 -22.19
N ILE A 213 17.32 -59.08 -23.06
CA ILE A 213 16.95 -58.87 -24.45
C ILE A 213 17.45 -60.07 -25.27
N ASP A 214 16.55 -61.01 -25.58
CA ASP A 214 16.90 -62.19 -26.37
C ASP A 214 17.04 -61.84 -27.86
N TRP A 215 18.29 -61.78 -28.33
CA TRP A 215 18.63 -61.59 -29.74
C TRP A 215 18.47 -62.91 -30.51
N HIS A 216 17.33 -63.10 -31.16
CA HIS A 216 17.15 -64.16 -32.17
C HIS A 216 17.92 -63.81 -33.47
N ASP A 217 19.25 -63.95 -33.43
CA ASP A 217 20.09 -63.92 -34.63
C ASP A 217 20.09 -65.28 -35.34
N THR A 218 19.08 -65.51 -36.19
CA THR A 218 19.01 -66.72 -37.04
C THR A 218 19.91 -66.55 -38.27
N TRP A 219 21.21 -66.71 -38.07
CA TRP A 219 22.22 -66.69 -39.13
C TRP A 219 22.02 -67.85 -40.12
N ILE A 220 21.69 -67.53 -41.38
CA ILE A 220 21.52 -68.50 -42.47
C ILE A 220 22.82 -68.56 -43.29
N GLY A 221 23.58 -69.65 -43.23
CA GLY A 221 24.77 -69.79 -44.08
C GLY A 221 25.62 -71.05 -43.91
N THR A 222 25.31 -72.10 -44.67
CA THR A 222 26.29 -73.03 -45.29
C THR A 222 25.75 -73.52 -46.63
#